data_AF-A0A2C9LI18-F1
#
_entry.id   AF-A0A2C9LI18-F1
#
_cell.length_a   1.000
_cell.length_b   1.000
_cell.length_c   1.000
_cell.angle_alpha   90.00
_cell.angle_beta   90.00
_cell.angle_gamma   90.00
#
_symmetry.space_group_name_H-M   'P 1'
#
loop_
_entity.id
_entity.type
_entity.pdbx_description
1 polymer ?
#
loop_
_entity_poly.entity_id
_entity_poly.type
_entity_poly.pdbx_seq_one_letter_code
_entity_poly.pdbx_strand_id
1 'polypeptide(L)'
;MCCVTLNVILYSYNRRFISNQLSHCITNFSLVMFRCLSWMFLISILKAFATTMSTERIKLKETNEKESSLCLDSFNGTVPYLRRALVNISDIDPKTISYIGYEIYNPDQKFTKSDYAKSFDECFNDTNGPVYCIKTNDANIFEVVINISLQLVDSRRYHCIVINIYDKGKEYSQNVTLPNIFYKETCSQSNWMTFKIILFIGIIIVLIVCVAVFIFQYQNKRKKNTTEDSEKGHTESIKDPLLMEKGPEENPKKNLVEEKENNLILMGYHGSGKKSTGNTILGKRCFKSTPDTLAHNTIDKQRSLVDDTYVNIVDGIFLDTNEEHFKRSASKFREALNQVPSGYNAVLWTISFGSKTLDNVPLAQLVQDNFGDEFLQKYCTLVITHADDFDPKETQCQSIDEWWGKQVGEFKTIIDKCQGRVVFLENRKENYDNNKQLQKIKEICNMNSKQKYNTEMFDEAQKKNNNKQLTSVWSKTIALCLF
;
A
#
# COMPACT_ATOMS: atom_id res chain seq x y z
N MET A 1 -32.11 27.98 41.70
CA MET A 1 -31.86 28.53 43.05
C MET A 1 -32.55 27.71 44.16
N CYS A 2 -32.49 26.37 44.09
CA CYS A 2 -32.97 25.45 45.15
C CYS A 2 -31.90 24.43 45.59
N CYS A 3 -30.66 24.52 45.10
CA CYS A 3 -29.58 23.59 45.48
C CYS A 3 -28.72 24.07 46.66
N VAL A 4 -28.99 25.26 47.22
CA VAL A 4 -28.18 25.83 48.31
C VAL A 4 -28.78 25.56 49.69
N THR A 5 -30.05 25.16 49.80
CA THR A 5 -30.72 24.90 51.09
C THR A 5 -30.77 23.42 51.51
N LEU A 6 -30.33 22.48 50.67
CA LEU A 6 -30.24 21.06 51.06
C LEU A 6 -28.91 20.69 51.76
N ASN A 7 -27.88 21.55 51.68
CA ASN A 7 -26.55 21.27 52.23
C ASN A 7 -26.44 21.48 53.75
N VAL A 8 -27.44 22.09 54.40
CA VAL A 8 -27.39 22.36 55.85
C VAL A 8 -28.12 21.29 56.69
N ILE A 9 -28.98 20.46 56.08
CA ILE A 9 -29.76 19.44 56.82
C ILE A 9 -29.10 18.05 56.77
N LEU A 10 -28.19 17.79 55.82
CA LEU A 10 -27.45 16.51 55.76
C LEU A 10 -26.18 16.47 56.62
N TYR A 11 -25.85 17.55 57.34
CA TYR A 11 -24.67 17.62 58.21
C TYR A 11 -24.88 16.99 59.61
N SER A 12 -26.07 16.45 59.92
CA SER A 12 -26.38 15.93 61.26
C SER A 12 -26.91 14.49 61.35
N TYR A 13 -26.93 13.70 60.28
CA TYR A 13 -27.32 12.27 60.38
C TYR A 13 -26.36 11.30 59.66
N ASN A 14 -25.53 10.64 60.48
CA ASN A 14 -24.97 9.30 60.34
C ASN A 14 -24.25 8.91 59.01
N ARG A 15 -22.92 9.09 59.01
CA ARG A 15 -21.99 8.91 57.88
C ARG A 15 -21.57 7.46 57.57
N ARG A 16 -22.36 6.44 57.93
CA ARG A 16 -22.00 5.01 57.67
C ARG A 16 -23.00 4.22 56.83
N PHE A 17 -24.20 4.72 56.56
CA PHE A 17 -25.22 3.96 55.82
C PHE A 17 -25.39 4.40 54.35
N ILE A 18 -24.87 5.57 53.96
CA ILE A 18 -25.11 6.14 52.62
C ILE A 18 -24.05 5.71 51.58
N SER A 19 -22.88 5.20 51.99
CA SER A 19 -21.79 4.83 51.06
C SER A 19 -22.15 3.72 50.08
N ASN A 20 -22.90 2.69 50.51
CA ASN A 20 -23.20 1.54 49.65
C ASN A 20 -24.40 1.78 48.72
N GLN A 21 -25.36 2.63 49.12
CA GLN A 21 -26.49 3.02 48.28
C GLN A 21 -26.08 4.08 47.24
N LEU A 22 -25.19 5.02 47.59
CA LEU A 22 -24.71 6.05 46.66
C LEU A 22 -23.81 5.46 45.55
N SER A 23 -22.99 4.46 45.86
CA SER A 23 -22.14 3.79 44.86
C SER A 23 -22.97 3.05 43.79
N HIS A 24 -24.02 2.34 44.22
CA HIS A 24 -24.97 1.68 43.30
C HIS A 24 -25.82 2.68 42.52
N CYS A 25 -26.22 3.79 43.14
CA CYS A 25 -26.93 4.86 42.44
C CYS A 25 -26.03 5.58 41.41
N ILE A 26 -24.76 5.87 41.72
CA ILE A 26 -23.84 6.57 40.80
C ILE A 26 -23.45 5.66 39.62
N THR A 27 -23.23 4.36 39.84
CA THR A 27 -22.96 3.41 38.75
C THR A 27 -24.19 3.22 37.86
N ASN A 28 -25.38 3.06 38.42
CA ASN A 28 -26.61 2.98 37.62
C ASN A 28 -26.95 4.29 36.91
N PHE A 29 -26.73 5.45 37.54
CA PHE A 29 -26.94 6.76 36.91
C PHE A 29 -25.93 7.01 35.78
N SER A 30 -24.67 6.57 35.94
CA SER A 30 -23.65 6.64 34.89
C SER A 30 -23.97 5.73 33.70
N LEU A 31 -24.52 4.53 33.93
CA LEU A 31 -24.95 3.59 32.89
C LEU A 31 -26.19 4.08 32.14
N VAL A 32 -27.15 4.69 32.84
CA VAL A 32 -28.33 5.31 32.21
C VAL A 32 -27.93 6.55 31.42
N MET A 33 -27.04 7.40 31.95
CA MET A 33 -26.49 8.54 31.21
C MET A 33 -25.67 8.10 29.99
N PHE A 34 -24.88 7.03 30.08
CA PHE A 34 -24.16 6.47 28.92
C PHE A 34 -25.10 5.90 27.87
N ARG A 35 -26.18 5.23 28.29
CA ARG A 35 -27.22 4.73 27.38
C ARG A 35 -28.00 5.86 26.73
N CYS A 36 -28.33 6.92 27.47
CA CYS A 36 -28.99 8.11 26.95
C CYS A 36 -28.08 8.91 26.01
N LEU A 37 -26.80 9.09 26.34
CA LEU A 37 -25.82 9.76 25.47
C LEU A 37 -25.53 8.93 24.22
N SER A 38 -25.44 7.60 24.33
CA SER A 38 -25.33 6.68 23.19
C SER A 38 -26.56 6.74 22.29
N TRP A 39 -27.76 6.81 22.86
CA TRP A 39 -29.01 6.98 22.09
C TRP A 39 -29.12 8.36 21.46
N MET A 40 -28.70 9.43 22.15
CA MET A 40 -28.67 10.79 21.60
C MET A 40 -27.60 10.94 20.50
N PHE A 41 -26.49 10.21 20.62
CA PHE A 41 -25.47 10.12 19.57
C PHE A 41 -26.00 9.31 18.38
N LEU A 42 -26.72 8.21 18.61
CA LEU A 42 -27.40 7.45 17.55
C LEU A 42 -28.48 8.27 16.84
N ILE A 43 -29.27 9.05 17.59
CA ILE A 43 -30.29 9.95 17.05
C ILE A 43 -29.66 11.14 16.34
N SER A 44 -28.50 11.62 16.78
CA SER A 44 -27.74 12.67 16.07
C SER A 44 -27.08 12.14 14.81
N ILE A 45 -26.61 10.89 14.80
CA ILE A 45 -26.14 10.19 13.60
C ILE A 45 -27.32 9.93 12.65
N LEU A 46 -28.49 9.51 13.15
CA LEU A 46 -29.71 9.31 12.34
C LEU A 46 -30.28 10.64 11.85
N LYS A 47 -30.19 11.73 12.63
CA LYS A 47 -30.53 13.09 12.18
C LYS A 47 -29.51 13.63 11.20
N ALA A 48 -28.22 13.35 11.36
CA ALA A 48 -27.15 13.70 10.41
C ALA A 48 -27.30 12.90 9.09
N PHE A 49 -27.75 11.64 9.17
CA PHE A 49 -28.17 10.83 8.02
C PHE A 49 -29.45 11.37 7.38
N ALA A 50 -30.40 11.91 8.17
CA ALA A 50 -31.63 12.50 7.66
C ALA A 50 -31.47 13.94 7.14
N THR A 51 -30.38 14.65 7.51
CA THR A 51 -30.10 16.04 7.06
C THR A 51 -29.00 16.15 6.02
N THR A 52 -28.47 15.04 5.51
CA THR A 52 -27.76 14.99 4.22
C THR A 52 -28.69 14.48 3.11
N MET A 53 -29.90 15.03 3.06
CA MET A 53 -30.70 15.07 1.82
C MET A 53 -30.28 16.30 1.02
N SER A 54 -29.01 16.36 0.64
CA SER A 54 -28.60 17.14 -0.52
C SER A 54 -29.03 16.41 -1.79
N THR A 55 -29.36 17.21 -2.79
CA THR A 55 -29.99 16.92 -4.06
C THR A 55 -29.09 16.09 -5.00
N GLU A 56 -28.86 14.82 -4.69
CA GLU A 56 -28.36 13.86 -5.68
C GLU A 56 -29.53 13.37 -6.54
N ARG A 57 -29.45 13.64 -7.86
CA ARG A 57 -30.48 13.33 -8.87
C ARG A 57 -30.52 11.84 -9.23
N ILE A 58 -29.41 11.13 -9.02
CA ILE A 58 -29.30 9.69 -9.14
C ILE A 58 -29.04 9.16 -7.73
N LYS A 59 -29.94 8.33 -7.19
CA LYS A 59 -29.76 7.72 -5.86
C LYS A 59 -29.78 6.21 -6.01
N LEU A 60 -28.62 5.59 -5.84
CA LEU A 60 -28.52 4.14 -5.81
C LEU A 60 -29.17 3.63 -4.53
N LYS A 61 -30.19 2.77 -4.68
CA LYS A 61 -30.64 1.93 -3.57
C LYS A 61 -29.79 0.67 -3.60
N GLU A 62 -28.97 0.46 -2.58
CA GLU A 62 -28.22 -0.80 -2.41
C GLU A 62 -29.21 -1.93 -2.17
N THR A 63 -29.62 -2.62 -3.23
CA THR A 63 -30.35 -3.87 -3.11
C THR A 63 -29.35 -4.97 -2.78
N ASN A 64 -29.19 -5.17 -1.48
CA ASN A 64 -28.62 -6.34 -0.82
C ASN A 64 -27.11 -6.57 -0.94
N GLU A 65 -26.56 -6.82 0.25
CA GLU A 65 -25.22 -7.25 0.57
C GLU A 65 -24.80 -8.53 -0.18
N LYS A 66 -23.48 -8.66 -0.33
CA LYS A 66 -22.69 -9.79 -0.85
C LYS A 66 -22.57 -9.86 -2.36
N GLU A 67 -21.50 -9.25 -2.86
CA GLU A 67 -20.42 -10.01 -3.52
C GLU A 67 -19.20 -9.09 -3.67
N SER A 68 -18.34 -9.08 -2.64
CA SER A 68 -17.03 -8.41 -2.69
C SER A 68 -16.01 -9.17 -3.56
N SER A 69 -16.43 -10.29 -4.17
CA SER A 69 -15.62 -11.11 -5.04
C SER A 69 -16.47 -11.99 -5.95
N LEU A 70 -16.33 -11.87 -7.27
CA LEU A 70 -16.87 -12.80 -8.26
C LEU A 70 -15.81 -13.86 -8.60
N CYS A 71 -16.20 -15.12 -8.79
CA CYS A 71 -15.25 -16.20 -9.08
C CYS A 71 -15.50 -16.80 -10.48
N LEU A 72 -14.43 -16.89 -11.28
CA LEU A 72 -14.45 -17.45 -12.64
C LEU A 72 -14.12 -18.94 -12.62
N ASP A 73 -14.87 -19.71 -13.40
CA ASP A 73 -14.64 -21.15 -13.61
C ASP A 73 -13.55 -21.45 -14.66
N SER A 74 -13.20 -20.48 -15.53
CA SER A 74 -12.15 -20.63 -16.54
C SER A 74 -11.42 -19.32 -16.84
N PHE A 75 -10.17 -19.39 -17.31
CA PHE A 75 -9.31 -18.21 -17.57
C PHE A 75 -9.84 -17.29 -18.67
N ASN A 76 -10.58 -17.84 -19.64
CA ASN A 76 -11.24 -17.10 -20.73
C ASN A 76 -12.75 -16.93 -20.51
N GLY A 77 -13.26 -17.28 -19.33
CA GLY A 77 -14.66 -17.18 -19.01
C GLY A 77 -15.12 -15.75 -18.75
N THR A 78 -16.43 -15.56 -18.76
CA THR A 78 -17.10 -14.33 -18.33
C THR A 78 -17.99 -14.60 -17.12
N VAL A 79 -18.16 -13.64 -16.23
CA VAL A 79 -19.12 -13.67 -15.13
C VAL A 79 -20.24 -12.66 -15.42
N PRO A 80 -21.52 -13.04 -15.29
CA PRO A 80 -22.61 -12.08 -15.39
C PRO A 80 -22.54 -11.06 -14.25
N TYR A 81 -22.73 -9.79 -14.57
CA TYR A 81 -22.78 -8.69 -13.63
C TYR A 81 -24.05 -7.88 -13.86
N LEU A 82 -24.91 -7.86 -12.84
CA LEU A 82 -26.18 -7.15 -12.85
C LEU A 82 -26.13 -6.01 -11.82
N ARG A 83 -26.39 -4.79 -12.28
CA ARG A 83 -26.50 -3.61 -11.40
C ARG A 83 -27.79 -2.86 -11.68
N ARG A 84 -28.37 -2.31 -10.60
CA ARG A 84 -29.63 -1.57 -10.61
C ARG A 84 -29.43 -0.19 -10.00
N ALA A 85 -30.02 0.84 -10.59
CA ALA A 85 -29.90 2.23 -10.16
C ALA A 85 -31.27 2.92 -10.23
N LEU A 86 -31.66 3.68 -9.19
CA LEU A 86 -32.86 4.50 -9.25
C LEU A 86 -32.49 5.91 -9.71
N VAL A 87 -33.23 6.39 -10.70
CA VAL A 87 -33.07 7.72 -11.29
C VAL A 87 -34.31 8.54 -10.98
N ASN A 88 -34.10 9.72 -10.39
CA ASN A 88 -35.17 10.67 -10.12
C ASN A 88 -35.15 11.79 -11.16
N ILE A 89 -36.27 11.95 -11.88
CA ILE A 89 -36.44 12.96 -12.94
C ILE A 89 -37.50 14.01 -12.61
N SER A 90 -37.83 14.24 -11.33
CA SER A 90 -38.83 15.23 -10.93
C SER A 90 -38.62 16.64 -11.52
N ASP A 91 -37.37 17.00 -11.84
CA ASP A 91 -36.98 18.30 -12.40
C ASP A 91 -36.57 18.23 -13.90
N ILE A 92 -36.81 17.10 -14.58
CA ILE A 92 -36.40 16.86 -15.98
C ILE A 92 -37.63 16.39 -16.77
N ASP A 93 -37.87 17.00 -17.93
CA ASP A 93 -38.89 16.49 -18.85
C ASP A 93 -38.36 15.21 -19.52
N PRO A 94 -39.03 14.04 -19.37
CA PRO A 94 -38.56 12.79 -19.97
C PRO A 94 -38.27 12.91 -21.48
N LYS A 95 -38.99 13.78 -22.18
CA LYS A 95 -38.81 14.00 -23.64
C LYS A 95 -37.50 14.67 -24.00
N THR A 96 -36.77 15.20 -23.02
CA THR A 96 -35.54 15.95 -23.24
C THR A 96 -34.29 15.11 -22.98
N ILE A 97 -34.48 13.90 -22.44
CA ILE A 97 -33.44 12.89 -22.25
C ILE A 97 -33.09 12.29 -23.62
N SER A 98 -31.87 12.56 -24.08
CA SER A 98 -31.37 12.13 -25.37
C SER A 98 -30.92 10.67 -25.35
N TYR A 99 -30.18 10.27 -24.30
CA TYR A 99 -29.76 8.88 -24.11
C TYR A 99 -29.49 8.51 -22.66
N ILE A 100 -29.57 7.22 -22.39
CA ILE A 100 -29.18 6.54 -21.15
C ILE A 100 -28.17 5.46 -21.51
N GLY A 101 -27.06 5.41 -20.78
CA GLY A 101 -26.00 4.45 -21.09
C GLY A 101 -25.06 4.18 -19.92
N TYR A 102 -24.06 3.35 -20.20
CA TYR A 102 -22.92 3.18 -19.31
C TYR A 102 -21.60 3.25 -20.05
N GLU A 103 -20.58 3.71 -19.33
CA GLU A 103 -19.19 3.66 -19.75
C GLU A 103 -18.38 2.85 -18.74
N ILE A 104 -17.49 2.00 -19.26
CA ILE A 104 -16.48 1.33 -18.43
C ILE A 104 -15.18 2.11 -18.55
N TYR A 105 -14.82 2.77 -17.44
CA TYR A 105 -13.74 3.74 -17.40
C TYR A 105 -12.56 3.24 -16.56
N ASN A 106 -11.34 3.50 -17.06
CA ASN A 106 -10.12 3.35 -16.29
C ASN A 106 -9.62 4.72 -15.81
N PRO A 107 -9.70 5.03 -14.50
CA PRO A 107 -9.25 6.31 -13.96
C PRO A 107 -7.76 6.59 -14.14
N ASP A 108 -6.92 5.57 -14.30
CA ASP A 108 -5.46 5.73 -14.38
C ASP A 108 -4.94 5.93 -15.81
N GLN A 109 -5.74 5.64 -16.84
CA GLN A 109 -5.26 5.63 -18.24
C GLN A 109 -6.12 6.46 -19.22
N LYS A 110 -7.16 7.16 -18.75
CA LYS A 110 -8.09 7.96 -19.60
C LYS A 110 -8.64 7.20 -20.82
N PHE A 111 -8.77 5.87 -20.73
CA PHE A 111 -9.24 5.04 -21.83
C PHE A 111 -10.61 4.44 -21.46
N THR A 112 -11.59 4.61 -22.35
CA THR A 112 -12.92 4.01 -22.23
C THR A 112 -12.97 2.72 -23.03
N LYS A 113 -13.25 1.60 -22.37
CA LYS A 113 -13.24 0.26 -23.03
C LYS A 113 -14.50 0.02 -23.84
N SER A 114 -15.63 0.51 -23.36
CA SER A 114 -16.94 0.31 -23.97
C SER A 114 -17.89 1.41 -23.51
N ASP A 115 -18.55 2.02 -24.48
CA ASP A 115 -19.69 2.89 -24.29
C ASP A 115 -20.91 2.17 -24.88
N TYR A 116 -22.01 2.13 -24.13
CA TYR A 116 -23.29 1.65 -24.63
C TYR A 116 -24.39 2.60 -24.20
N ALA A 117 -25.05 3.21 -25.18
CA ALA A 117 -26.13 4.17 -24.98
C ALA A 117 -27.37 3.78 -25.80
N LYS A 118 -28.55 4.08 -25.25
CA LYS A 118 -29.85 3.97 -25.93
C LYS A 118 -30.64 5.24 -25.73
N SER A 119 -31.59 5.51 -26.63
CA SER A 119 -32.57 6.58 -26.38
C SER A 119 -33.44 6.27 -25.16
N PHE A 120 -34.04 7.31 -24.58
CA PHE A 120 -34.91 7.15 -23.42
C PHE A 120 -36.06 6.16 -23.67
N ASP A 121 -36.70 6.24 -24.84
CA ASP A 121 -37.81 5.36 -25.20
C ASP A 121 -37.36 3.91 -25.46
N GLU A 122 -36.22 3.70 -26.12
CA GLU A 122 -35.65 2.37 -26.33
C GLU A 122 -35.26 1.67 -25.02
N CYS A 123 -34.86 2.44 -24.00
CA CYS A 123 -34.51 1.89 -22.70
C CYS A 123 -35.68 1.12 -22.07
N PHE A 124 -36.93 1.57 -22.25
CA PHE A 124 -38.11 0.87 -21.72
C PHE A 124 -38.65 -0.22 -22.65
N ASN A 125 -38.31 -0.19 -23.93
CA ASN A 125 -38.88 -1.08 -24.94
C ASN A 125 -38.00 -2.32 -25.22
N ASP A 126 -36.69 -2.25 -24.98
CA ASP A 126 -35.76 -3.36 -25.21
C ASP A 126 -35.08 -3.80 -23.91
N THR A 127 -35.66 -4.83 -23.27
CA THR A 127 -35.15 -5.46 -22.04
C THR A 127 -34.07 -6.51 -22.28
N ASN A 128 -33.71 -6.81 -23.54
CA ASN A 128 -32.71 -7.82 -23.88
C ASN A 128 -31.31 -7.21 -24.07
N GLY A 129 -31.21 -5.89 -24.14
CA GLY A 129 -29.95 -5.18 -24.23
C GLY A 129 -29.17 -5.11 -22.91
N PRO A 130 -27.89 -4.71 -22.95
CA PRO A 130 -27.05 -4.56 -21.76
C PRO A 130 -27.48 -3.40 -20.85
N VAL A 131 -28.31 -2.48 -21.35
CA VAL A 131 -28.98 -1.43 -20.58
C VAL A 131 -30.48 -1.44 -20.90
N TYR A 132 -31.31 -1.43 -19.87
CA TYR A 132 -32.76 -1.27 -19.97
C TYR A 132 -33.36 -0.62 -18.71
N CYS A 133 -34.58 -0.12 -18.84
CA CYS A 133 -35.27 0.67 -17.83
C CYS A 133 -36.56 -0.02 -17.36
N ILE A 134 -36.83 0.03 -16.06
CA ILE A 134 -38.04 -0.49 -15.43
C ILE A 134 -38.80 0.67 -14.77
N LYS A 135 -40.11 0.78 -15.04
CA LYS A 135 -40.96 1.79 -14.39
C LYS A 135 -41.18 1.42 -12.92
N THR A 136 -41.09 2.41 -12.03
CA THR A 136 -41.47 2.21 -10.61
C THR A 136 -42.92 2.65 -10.37
N ASN A 137 -43.38 2.48 -9.13
CA ASN A 137 -44.70 2.97 -8.70
C ASN A 137 -44.78 4.51 -8.64
N ASP A 138 -43.63 5.20 -8.62
CA ASP A 138 -43.55 6.65 -8.72
C ASP A 138 -43.27 7.06 -10.16
N ALA A 139 -44.12 7.90 -10.74
CA ALA A 139 -44.00 8.34 -12.13
C ALA A 139 -42.73 9.15 -12.40
N ASN A 140 -42.12 9.72 -11.36
CA ASN A 140 -40.90 10.53 -11.47
C ASN A 140 -39.62 9.71 -11.19
N ILE A 141 -39.76 8.41 -10.89
CA ILE A 141 -38.62 7.53 -10.60
C ILE A 141 -38.68 6.29 -11.50
N PHE A 142 -37.58 6.00 -12.17
CA PHE A 142 -37.41 4.75 -12.90
C PHE A 142 -36.10 4.06 -12.49
N GLU A 143 -36.05 2.75 -12.69
CA GLU A 143 -34.88 1.93 -12.42
C GLU A 143 -34.12 1.69 -13.72
N VAL A 144 -32.82 2.00 -13.75
CA VAL A 144 -31.90 1.63 -14.81
C VAL A 144 -31.19 0.35 -14.42
N VAL A 145 -31.20 -0.63 -15.32
CA VAL A 145 -30.56 -1.93 -15.13
C VAL A 145 -29.43 -2.09 -16.13
N ILE A 146 -28.24 -2.41 -15.62
CA ILE A 146 -27.05 -2.75 -16.40
C ILE A 146 -26.81 -4.25 -16.24
N ASN A 147 -26.87 -4.98 -17.35
CA ASN A 147 -26.69 -6.42 -17.41
C ASN A 147 -25.57 -6.75 -18.40
N ILE A 148 -24.35 -6.93 -17.90
CA ILE A 148 -23.15 -7.12 -18.72
C ILE A 148 -22.38 -8.37 -18.28
N SER A 149 -21.44 -8.82 -19.10
CA SER A 149 -20.56 -9.94 -18.80
C SER A 149 -19.13 -9.44 -18.60
N LEU A 150 -18.53 -9.71 -17.43
CA LEU A 150 -17.19 -9.24 -17.06
C LEU A 150 -16.16 -10.37 -17.21
N GLN A 151 -14.94 -10.04 -17.62
CA GLN A 151 -13.80 -10.95 -17.70
C GLN A 151 -12.78 -10.70 -16.58
N LEU A 152 -11.83 -11.61 -16.38
CA LEU A 152 -10.75 -11.44 -15.38
C LEU A 152 -9.94 -10.15 -15.59
N VAL A 153 -9.75 -9.75 -16.86
CA VAL A 153 -9.07 -8.51 -17.22
C VAL A 153 -9.85 -7.27 -16.77
N ASP A 154 -11.16 -7.40 -16.51
CA ASP A 154 -12.01 -6.27 -16.18
C ASP A 154 -11.91 -5.88 -14.71
N SER A 155 -11.70 -6.84 -13.82
CA SER A 155 -11.50 -6.61 -12.38
C SER A 155 -10.17 -5.93 -12.04
N ARG A 156 -9.15 -6.06 -12.89
CA ARG A 156 -7.80 -5.55 -12.60
C ARG A 156 -7.49 -4.23 -13.29
N ARG A 157 -8.40 -3.73 -14.14
CA ARG A 157 -8.14 -2.59 -15.03
C ARG A 157 -9.22 -1.52 -15.04
N TYR A 158 -10.46 -1.83 -14.64
CA TYR A 158 -11.54 -0.85 -14.65
C TYR A 158 -12.13 -0.73 -13.26
N HIS A 159 -12.02 0.46 -12.69
CA HIS A 159 -12.41 0.69 -11.30
C HIS A 159 -13.85 1.21 -11.21
N CYS A 160 -14.46 1.68 -12.30
CA CYS A 160 -15.83 2.15 -12.27
C CYS A 160 -16.63 1.92 -13.56
N ILE A 161 -17.93 1.68 -13.39
CA ILE A 161 -18.95 1.92 -14.41
C ILE A 161 -19.54 3.31 -14.15
N VAL A 162 -19.62 4.14 -15.18
CA VAL A 162 -20.28 5.44 -15.13
C VAL A 162 -21.64 5.32 -15.79
N ILE A 163 -22.72 5.58 -15.06
CA ILE A 163 -24.07 5.64 -15.64
C ILE A 163 -24.30 7.04 -16.14
N ASN A 164 -24.59 7.21 -17.43
CA ASN A 164 -24.74 8.51 -18.07
C ASN A 164 -26.18 8.76 -18.51
N ILE A 165 -26.70 9.94 -18.17
CA ILE A 165 -27.98 10.46 -18.64
C ILE A 165 -27.75 11.84 -19.22
N TYR A 166 -28.08 12.00 -20.50
CA TYR A 166 -27.87 13.27 -21.20
C TYR A 166 -29.20 13.96 -21.47
N ASP A 167 -29.34 15.19 -21.00
CA ASP A 167 -30.52 16.04 -21.13
C ASP A 167 -30.12 17.41 -21.66
N LYS A 168 -30.50 17.74 -22.90
CA LYS A 168 -30.27 19.08 -23.51
C LYS A 168 -28.86 19.66 -23.27
N GLY A 169 -27.84 18.82 -23.38
CA GLY A 169 -26.43 19.22 -23.20
C GLY A 169 -25.94 19.24 -21.73
N LYS A 170 -26.75 18.76 -20.78
CA LYS A 170 -26.34 18.46 -19.41
C LYS A 170 -26.17 16.95 -19.25
N GLU A 171 -25.01 16.55 -18.76
CA GLU A 171 -24.72 15.17 -18.41
C GLU A 171 -24.91 14.95 -16.91
N TYR A 172 -25.65 13.91 -16.55
CA TYR A 172 -25.73 13.40 -15.19
C TYR A 172 -25.03 12.05 -15.16
N SER A 173 -23.97 11.96 -14.37
CA SER A 173 -23.15 10.76 -14.26
C SER A 173 -23.07 10.25 -12.82
N GLN A 174 -22.99 8.93 -12.66
CA GLN A 174 -22.76 8.29 -11.36
C GLN A 174 -21.75 7.15 -11.50
N ASN A 175 -20.69 7.18 -10.68
CA ASN A 175 -19.64 6.16 -10.67
C ASN A 175 -20.02 4.98 -9.75
N VAL A 176 -19.77 3.76 -10.22
CA VAL A 176 -20.00 2.52 -9.47
C VAL A 176 -18.77 1.63 -9.55
N THR A 177 -18.20 1.28 -8.39
CA THR A 177 -17.03 0.40 -8.33
C THR A 177 -17.35 -1.04 -8.75
N LEU A 178 -16.53 -1.62 -9.63
CA LEU A 178 -16.65 -3.02 -10.05
C LEU A 178 -16.15 -3.98 -8.96
N PRO A 179 -16.76 -5.16 -8.81
CA PRO A 179 -16.28 -6.18 -7.87
C PRO A 179 -14.97 -6.81 -8.34
N ASN A 180 -14.17 -7.31 -7.39
CA ASN A 180 -12.97 -8.05 -7.70
C ASN A 180 -13.32 -9.43 -8.29
N ILE A 181 -12.67 -9.85 -9.37
CA ILE A 181 -12.87 -11.14 -10.04
C ILE A 181 -11.64 -12.02 -9.79
N PHE A 182 -11.87 -13.21 -9.23
CA PHE A 182 -10.83 -14.17 -8.87
C PHE A 182 -10.98 -15.49 -9.62
N TYR A 183 -9.91 -16.27 -9.69
CA TYR A 183 -9.97 -17.64 -10.18
C TYR A 183 -10.39 -18.58 -9.05
N LYS A 184 -11.23 -19.59 -9.34
CA LYS A 184 -11.84 -20.47 -8.33
C LYS A 184 -10.85 -21.14 -7.38
N GLU A 185 -9.64 -21.47 -7.84
CA GLU A 185 -8.58 -22.03 -6.97
C GLU A 185 -8.12 -21.04 -5.87
N THR A 186 -8.06 -19.74 -6.17
CA THR A 186 -7.70 -18.68 -5.21
C THR A 186 -8.86 -18.24 -4.31
N CYS A 187 -10.11 -18.52 -4.70
CA CYS A 187 -11.32 -18.12 -3.99
C CYS A 187 -11.42 -18.81 -2.60
N SER A 188 -10.86 -20.02 -2.46
CA SER A 188 -10.84 -20.80 -1.21
C SER A 188 -9.97 -20.22 -0.08
N GLN A 189 -8.92 -19.43 -0.41
CA GLN A 189 -8.00 -18.85 0.57
C GLN A 189 -8.53 -17.56 1.22
N SER A 190 -9.41 -16.82 0.54
CA SER A 190 -9.94 -15.53 1.02
C SER A 190 -10.81 -15.69 2.28
N ASN A 191 -11.70 -16.70 2.29
CA ASN A 191 -12.56 -16.98 3.45
C ASN A 191 -11.78 -17.48 4.67
N TRP A 192 -10.60 -18.07 4.47
CA TRP A 192 -9.70 -18.48 5.55
C TRP A 192 -8.95 -17.31 6.17
N MET A 193 -8.61 -16.30 5.37
CA MET A 193 -7.93 -15.08 5.83
C MET A 193 -8.86 -14.21 6.70
N THR A 194 -10.12 -14.03 6.31
CA THR A 194 -11.11 -13.29 7.10
C THR A 194 -11.38 -13.96 8.45
N PHE A 195 -11.47 -15.30 8.49
CA PHE A 195 -11.64 -16.05 9.73
C PHE A 195 -10.43 -15.91 10.67
N LYS A 196 -9.20 -15.93 10.14
CA LYS A 196 -7.97 -15.69 10.92
C LYS A 196 -7.89 -14.29 11.50
N ILE A 197 -8.32 -13.27 10.75
CA ILE A 197 -8.33 -11.88 11.22
C ILE A 197 -9.33 -11.71 12.38
N ILE A 198 -10.54 -12.27 12.26
CA ILE A 198 -11.56 -12.21 13.32
C ILE A 198 -11.06 -12.92 14.59
N LEU A 199 -10.43 -14.08 14.46
CA LEU A 199 -9.85 -14.82 15.59
C LEU A 199 -8.73 -14.02 16.26
N PHE A 200 -7.86 -13.37 15.48
CA PHE A 200 -6.76 -12.55 16.00
C PHE A 200 -7.25 -11.30 16.74
N ILE A 201 -8.27 -10.61 16.21
CA ILE A 201 -8.93 -9.48 16.89
C ILE A 201 -9.55 -9.93 18.21
N GLY A 202 -10.20 -11.10 18.23
CA GLY A 202 -10.76 -11.69 19.46
C GLY A 202 -9.69 -11.92 20.54
N ILE A 203 -8.52 -12.47 20.16
CA ILE A 203 -7.40 -12.69 21.08
C ILE A 203 -6.86 -11.38 21.65
N ILE A 204 -6.73 -10.33 20.82
CA ILE A 204 -6.26 -9.01 21.27
C ILE A 204 -7.22 -8.39 22.28
N ILE A 205 -8.54 -8.47 22.04
CA ILE A 205 -9.55 -7.94 22.95
C ILE A 205 -9.47 -8.65 24.31
N VAL A 206 -9.31 -9.98 24.32
CA VAL A 206 -9.14 -10.77 25.56
C VAL A 206 -7.89 -10.34 26.32
N LEU A 207 -6.75 -10.16 25.62
CA LEU A 207 -5.51 -9.70 26.24
C LEU A 207 -5.64 -8.30 26.85
N ILE A 208 -6.29 -7.37 26.16
CA ILE A 208 -6.54 -6.01 26.66
C ILE A 208 -7.40 -6.06 27.93
N VAL A 209 -8.45 -6.89 27.95
CA VAL A 209 -9.30 -7.07 29.13
C VAL A 209 -8.50 -7.69 30.29
N CYS A 210 -7.67 -8.71 30.04
CA CYS A 210 -6.81 -9.32 31.05
C CYS A 210 -5.83 -8.31 31.66
N VAL A 211 -5.19 -7.48 30.84
CA VAL A 211 -4.27 -6.43 31.30
C VAL A 211 -5.03 -5.37 32.11
N ALA A 212 -6.22 -4.95 31.67
CA ALA A 212 -7.04 -4.00 32.42
C ALA A 212 -7.46 -4.54 33.80
N VAL A 213 -7.85 -5.81 33.88
CA VAL A 213 -8.17 -6.49 35.15
C VAL A 213 -6.93 -6.59 36.05
N PHE A 214 -5.77 -6.93 35.49
CA PHE A 214 -4.52 -6.99 36.24
C PHE A 214 -4.11 -5.62 36.81
N ILE A 215 -4.20 -4.55 36.01
CA ILE A 215 -3.93 -3.18 36.45
C ILE A 215 -4.92 -2.78 37.56
N PHE A 216 -6.21 -3.10 37.41
CA PHE A 216 -7.23 -2.80 38.42
C PHE A 216 -6.98 -3.54 39.74
N GLN A 217 -6.61 -4.82 39.68
CA GLN A 217 -6.23 -5.61 40.85
C GLN A 217 -4.95 -5.09 41.51
N TYR A 218 -3.95 -4.72 40.70
CA TYR A 218 -2.69 -4.16 41.18
C TYR A 218 -2.90 -2.82 41.91
N GLN A 219 -3.71 -1.92 41.35
CA GLN A 219 -4.03 -0.63 41.99
C GLN A 219 -4.84 -0.80 43.28
N ASN A 220 -5.73 -1.79 43.35
CA ASN A 220 -6.47 -2.10 44.58
C ASN A 220 -5.57 -2.70 45.67
N LYS A 221 -4.56 -3.49 45.30
CA LYS A 221 -3.59 -4.05 46.25
C LYS A 221 -2.67 -2.95 46.82
N ARG A 222 -2.31 -1.95 46.02
CA ARG A 222 -1.53 -0.78 46.48
C ARG A 222 -2.28 0.08 47.50
N LYS A 223 -3.62 0.19 47.41
CA LYS A 223 -4.43 0.95 48.38
C LYS A 223 -4.56 0.28 49.75
N LYS A 224 -4.45 -1.06 49.84
CA LYS A 224 -4.50 -1.78 51.13
C LYS A 224 -3.18 -1.70 51.91
N ASN A 225 -2.04 -1.64 51.21
CA ASN A 225 -0.72 -1.70 51.84
C ASN A 225 -0.16 -0.35 52.31
N THR A 226 -0.91 0.76 52.18
CA THR A 226 -0.49 2.10 52.63
C THR A 226 -1.02 2.51 54.01
N THR A 227 -1.72 1.62 54.73
CA THR A 227 -2.33 1.96 56.03
C THR A 227 -1.84 1.10 57.21
N GLU A 228 -1.00 0.10 56.98
CA GLU A 228 -0.45 -0.75 58.03
C GLU A 228 1.05 -0.90 57.75
N ASP A 229 1.85 -0.84 58.83
CA ASP A 229 3.29 -1.10 58.88
C ASP A 229 4.25 0.08 58.69
N SER A 230 3.98 1.13 59.47
CA SER A 230 5.04 1.75 60.27
C SER A 230 5.24 0.94 61.56
N GLU A 231 6.09 -0.10 61.57
CA GLU A 231 6.80 -0.58 62.78
C GLU A 231 7.71 -1.79 62.50
N LYS A 232 8.98 -1.70 62.98
CA LYS A 232 9.96 -2.77 63.28
C LYS A 232 10.64 -3.44 62.06
N GLY A 233 11.96 -3.64 61.97
CA GLY A 233 13.08 -3.55 62.90
C GLY A 233 13.87 -4.88 62.98
N HIS A 234 15.10 -4.93 62.43
CA HIS A 234 16.21 -5.93 62.62
C HIS A 234 15.93 -7.39 62.16
N THR A 235 16.85 -8.28 61.71
CA THR A 235 18.34 -8.41 61.73
C THR A 235 18.80 -9.54 60.76
N GLU A 236 20.02 -9.40 60.23
CA GLU A 236 21.09 -10.41 59.94
C GLU A 236 20.86 -11.81 59.29
N SER A 237 21.59 -12.06 58.18
CA SER A 237 22.77 -12.96 58.05
C SER A 237 22.84 -13.88 56.80
N ILE A 238 23.94 -13.68 56.04
CA ILE A 238 24.92 -14.61 55.42
C ILE A 238 24.44 -15.97 54.84
N LYS A 239 24.67 -16.21 53.53
CA LYS A 239 25.63 -17.20 52.95
C LYS A 239 25.43 -17.45 51.43
N ASP A 240 26.47 -17.11 50.68
CA ASP A 240 26.92 -17.63 49.37
C ASP A 240 27.46 -19.09 49.50
N PRO A 241 27.94 -19.84 48.47
CA PRO A 241 27.89 -19.75 46.97
C PRO A 241 27.81 -21.13 46.20
N LEU A 242 28.07 -21.12 44.86
CA LEU A 242 28.64 -22.20 43.97
C LEU A 242 27.65 -23.27 43.40
N LEU A 243 27.69 -23.80 42.15
CA LEU A 243 28.57 -23.77 40.95
C LEU A 243 27.86 -24.36 39.68
N MET A 244 28.38 -23.96 38.50
CA MET A 244 28.55 -24.69 37.22
C MET A 244 27.33 -25.25 36.44
N GLU A 245 27.35 -25.45 35.11
CA GLU A 245 28.03 -24.95 33.89
C GLU A 245 27.49 -25.88 32.77
N LYS A 246 27.27 -25.39 31.54
CA LYS A 246 27.48 -26.14 30.28
C LYS A 246 27.19 -25.26 29.05
N GLY A 247 28.23 -25.00 28.26
CA GLY A 247 28.13 -24.44 26.91
C GLY A 247 27.88 -25.50 25.84
N PRO A 248 27.55 -25.11 24.59
CA PRO A 248 27.46 -26.04 23.47
C PRO A 248 28.67 -25.99 22.53
N GLU A 249 28.97 -27.17 21.97
CA GLU A 249 30.09 -27.54 21.10
C GLU A 249 30.05 -26.87 19.72
N GLU A 250 31.24 -26.55 19.20
CA GLU A 250 31.50 -26.06 17.84
C GLU A 250 31.53 -27.22 16.81
N ASN A 251 30.91 -27.00 15.65
CA ASN A 251 31.01 -27.88 14.48
C ASN A 251 32.09 -27.37 13.49
N PRO A 252 32.86 -28.24 12.81
CA PRO A 252 34.03 -27.80 12.03
C PRO A 252 33.65 -27.17 10.68
N LYS A 253 34.21 -25.98 10.41
CA LYS A 253 34.07 -25.24 9.14
C LYS A 253 34.75 -26.00 7.99
N LYS A 254 33.98 -26.36 6.96
CA LYS A 254 34.53 -26.65 5.62
C LYS A 254 35.05 -25.35 5.01
N ASN A 255 36.35 -25.28 4.71
CA ASN A 255 36.93 -24.22 3.89
C ASN A 255 36.43 -24.37 2.45
N LEU A 256 35.30 -23.73 2.15
CA LEU A 256 34.91 -23.40 0.78
C LEU A 256 35.74 -22.17 0.38
N VAL A 257 36.56 -22.30 -0.64
CA VAL A 257 37.11 -21.13 -1.33
C VAL A 257 35.90 -20.38 -1.88
N GLU A 258 35.54 -19.24 -1.28
CA GLU A 258 34.50 -18.37 -1.83
C GLU A 258 34.97 -17.89 -3.20
N GLU A 259 34.40 -18.43 -4.28
CA GLU A 259 34.52 -17.83 -5.60
C GLU A 259 34.06 -16.38 -5.49
N LYS A 260 34.95 -15.44 -5.85
CA LYS A 260 34.72 -14.01 -5.67
C LYS A 260 33.72 -13.52 -6.73
N GLU A 261 32.43 -13.69 -6.45
CA GLU A 261 31.35 -13.28 -7.35
C GLU A 261 30.89 -11.83 -7.11
N ASN A 262 30.75 -11.09 -8.20
CA ASN A 262 30.13 -9.76 -8.21
C ASN A 262 28.66 -9.88 -8.59
N ASN A 263 27.78 -9.56 -7.65
CA ASN A 263 26.35 -9.66 -7.81
C ASN A 263 25.75 -8.27 -7.93
N LEU A 264 25.14 -7.97 -9.07
CA LEU A 264 24.54 -6.69 -9.39
C LEU A 264 23.05 -6.87 -9.68
N ILE A 265 22.26 -5.87 -9.33
CA ILE A 265 20.84 -5.82 -9.69
C ILE A 265 20.53 -4.51 -10.38
N LEU A 266 19.69 -4.56 -11.42
CA LEU A 266 19.31 -3.42 -12.23
C LEU A 266 17.91 -2.95 -11.86
N MET A 267 17.78 -1.66 -11.54
CA MET A 267 16.49 -1.01 -11.27
C MET A 267 16.33 0.29 -12.05
N GLY A 268 15.09 0.75 -12.22
CA GLY A 268 14.77 2.00 -12.90
C GLY A 268 13.45 1.93 -13.67
N TYR A 269 13.07 3.06 -14.29
CA TYR A 269 11.84 3.19 -15.06
C TYR A 269 11.80 2.31 -16.32
N HIS A 270 10.63 2.19 -16.94
CA HIS A 270 10.55 1.67 -18.29
C HIS A 270 11.37 2.56 -19.25
N GLY A 271 12.06 1.95 -20.21
CA GLY A 271 12.89 2.68 -21.17
C GLY A 271 14.20 3.25 -20.61
N SER A 272 14.51 3.13 -19.31
CA SER A 272 15.73 3.71 -18.70
C SER A 272 17.05 3.05 -19.12
N GLY A 273 17.01 2.02 -19.97
CA GLY A 273 18.20 1.34 -20.47
C GLY A 273 18.78 0.25 -19.54
N LYS A 274 17.98 -0.36 -18.65
CA LYS A 274 18.40 -1.49 -17.78
C LYS A 274 19.06 -2.62 -18.57
N LYS A 275 18.33 -3.26 -19.47
CA LYS A 275 18.84 -4.40 -20.26
C LYS A 275 20.12 -4.07 -21.04
N SER A 276 20.15 -2.90 -21.68
CA SER A 276 21.34 -2.43 -22.40
C SER A 276 22.52 -2.22 -21.46
N THR A 277 22.30 -1.64 -20.26
CA THR A 277 23.31 -1.51 -19.21
C THR A 277 23.87 -2.88 -18.79
N GLY A 278 23.00 -3.88 -18.58
CA GLY A 278 23.42 -5.24 -18.26
C GLY A 278 24.31 -5.85 -19.37
N ASN A 279 23.95 -5.65 -20.64
CA ASN A 279 24.74 -6.12 -21.78
C ASN A 279 26.11 -5.43 -21.85
N THR A 280 26.15 -4.11 -21.65
CA THR A 280 27.39 -3.31 -21.63
C THR A 280 28.32 -3.77 -20.50
N ILE A 281 27.78 -4.02 -19.30
CA ILE A 281 28.57 -4.48 -18.15
C ILE A 281 29.10 -5.90 -18.36
N LEU A 282 28.29 -6.79 -18.95
CA LEU A 282 28.71 -8.17 -19.23
C LEU A 282 29.61 -8.33 -20.46
N GLY A 283 29.72 -7.29 -21.30
CA GLY A 283 30.49 -7.35 -22.53
C GLY A 283 29.85 -8.21 -23.62
N LYS A 284 28.53 -8.47 -23.54
CA LYS A 284 27.79 -9.33 -24.49
C LYS A 284 26.28 -9.10 -24.42
N ARG A 285 25.58 -9.44 -25.51
CA ARG A 285 24.12 -9.37 -25.59
C ARG A 285 23.44 -10.56 -24.91
N CYS A 286 23.24 -10.48 -23.59
CA CYS A 286 22.50 -11.47 -22.80
C CYS A 286 21.01 -11.14 -22.65
N PHE A 287 20.72 -9.88 -22.34
CA PHE A 287 19.36 -9.39 -22.17
C PHE A 287 18.80 -8.94 -23.52
N LYS A 288 17.66 -9.54 -23.92
CA LYS A 288 16.93 -9.11 -25.13
C LYS A 288 16.18 -7.81 -24.84
N SER A 289 16.65 -6.72 -25.42
CA SER A 289 15.97 -5.43 -25.46
C SER A 289 14.93 -5.44 -26.59
N THR A 290 13.76 -6.03 -26.36
CA THR A 290 12.63 -5.91 -27.29
C THR A 290 11.76 -4.70 -26.91
N PRO A 291 11.13 -4.02 -27.89
CA PRO A 291 10.13 -2.98 -27.62
C PRO A 291 8.85 -3.49 -26.96
N ASP A 292 8.73 -4.79 -26.72
CA ASP A 292 7.51 -5.42 -26.19
C ASP A 292 7.21 -4.96 -24.76
N THR A 293 6.12 -4.23 -24.62
CA THR A 293 5.51 -3.79 -23.35
C THR A 293 5.10 -4.93 -22.43
N LEU A 294 5.11 -6.19 -22.90
CA LEU A 294 4.71 -7.39 -22.15
C LEU A 294 5.88 -8.06 -21.39
N ALA A 295 7.14 -7.74 -21.70
CA ALA A 295 8.32 -8.41 -21.14
C ALA A 295 8.72 -7.96 -19.73
N HIS A 296 7.92 -7.11 -19.07
CA HIS A 296 8.31 -6.40 -17.83
C HIS A 296 7.83 -7.07 -16.53
N ASN A 297 7.32 -8.29 -16.62
CA ASN A 297 6.73 -9.00 -15.48
C ASN A 297 7.62 -10.11 -14.91
N THR A 298 8.79 -10.36 -15.50
CA THR A 298 9.69 -11.46 -15.15
C THR A 298 11.06 -10.95 -14.75
N ILE A 299 11.67 -11.62 -13.78
CA ILE A 299 13.06 -11.40 -13.40
C ILE A 299 13.94 -12.22 -14.33
N ASP A 300 15.00 -11.60 -14.84
CA ASP A 300 15.97 -12.25 -15.72
C ASP A 300 17.36 -12.18 -15.06
N LYS A 301 17.92 -13.34 -14.74
CA LYS A 301 19.25 -13.48 -14.14
C LYS A 301 20.23 -13.97 -15.19
N GLN A 302 21.30 -13.21 -15.37
CA GLN A 302 22.40 -13.56 -16.27
C GLN A 302 23.69 -13.71 -15.45
N ARG A 303 24.39 -14.83 -15.65
CA ARG A 303 25.72 -15.09 -15.07
C ARG A 303 26.74 -15.15 -16.20
N SER A 304 27.85 -14.45 -16.05
CA SER A 304 28.98 -14.51 -16.99
C SER A 304 30.30 -14.53 -16.27
N LEU A 305 31.29 -15.16 -16.90
CA LEU A 305 32.70 -14.93 -16.60
C LEU A 305 33.16 -13.69 -17.39
N VAL A 306 33.76 -12.71 -16.72
CA VAL A 306 34.37 -11.51 -17.30
C VAL A 306 35.77 -11.40 -16.73
N ASP A 307 36.79 -11.66 -17.57
CA ASP A 307 38.21 -11.65 -17.18
C ASP A 307 38.44 -12.43 -15.86
N ASP A 308 38.11 -13.73 -15.91
CA ASP A 308 38.18 -14.72 -14.81
C ASP A 308 37.37 -14.38 -13.55
N THR A 309 36.48 -13.40 -13.61
CA THR A 309 35.61 -13.01 -12.50
C THR A 309 34.16 -13.33 -12.83
N TYR A 310 33.47 -14.05 -11.95
CA TYR A 310 32.04 -14.31 -12.09
C TYR A 310 31.22 -13.07 -11.75
N VAL A 311 30.30 -12.73 -12.65
CA VAL A 311 29.38 -11.61 -12.54
C VAL A 311 27.96 -12.12 -12.71
N ASN A 312 27.13 -11.88 -11.71
CA ASN A 312 25.68 -12.10 -11.77
C ASN A 312 25.00 -10.73 -11.95
N ILE A 313 24.13 -10.59 -12.95
CA ILE A 313 23.27 -9.41 -13.12
C ILE A 313 21.83 -9.87 -13.14
N VAL A 314 20.99 -9.23 -12.33
CA VAL A 314 19.55 -9.46 -12.29
C VAL A 314 18.81 -8.23 -12.82
N ASP A 315 18.03 -8.41 -13.89
CA ASP A 315 17.10 -7.41 -14.44
C ASP A 315 15.65 -7.73 -14.03
N GLY A 316 14.79 -6.71 -14.09
CA GLY A 316 13.34 -6.86 -13.87
C GLY A 316 12.77 -6.01 -12.74
N ILE A 317 13.59 -5.15 -12.10
CA ILE A 317 13.09 -4.21 -11.07
C ILE A 317 12.66 -2.91 -11.74
N PHE A 318 11.35 -2.77 -11.95
CA PHE A 318 10.76 -1.55 -12.50
C PHE A 318 10.38 -0.61 -11.37
N LEU A 319 10.89 0.61 -11.40
CA LEU A 319 10.39 1.66 -10.52
C LEU A 319 9.17 2.30 -11.17
N ASP A 320 8.10 2.42 -10.39
CA ASP A 320 6.85 3.07 -10.78
C ASP A 320 6.55 4.17 -9.76
N THR A 321 5.90 5.23 -10.21
CA THR A 321 5.48 6.37 -9.40
C THR A 321 4.23 6.11 -8.58
N ASN A 322 3.40 5.13 -8.97
CA ASN A 322 2.21 4.75 -8.21
C ASN A 322 2.60 3.85 -7.02
N GLU A 323 2.13 4.17 -5.80
CA GLU A 323 2.45 3.44 -4.58
C GLU A 323 2.07 1.95 -4.64
N GLU A 324 0.93 1.61 -5.26
CA GLU A 324 0.50 0.22 -5.43
C GLU A 324 1.42 -0.53 -6.40
N HIS A 325 1.84 0.14 -7.47
CA HIS A 325 2.81 -0.41 -8.41
C HIS A 325 4.19 -0.58 -7.77
N PHE A 326 4.56 0.30 -6.85
CA PHE A 326 5.82 0.20 -6.11
C PHE A 326 5.86 -1.05 -5.20
N LYS A 327 4.73 -1.46 -4.61
CA LYS A 327 4.65 -2.74 -3.88
C LYS A 327 5.01 -3.94 -4.76
N ARG A 328 4.63 -3.88 -6.04
CA ARG A 328 5.02 -4.90 -7.02
C ARG A 328 6.54 -4.87 -7.27
N SER A 329 7.13 -3.70 -7.36
CA SER A 329 8.59 -3.52 -7.47
C SER A 329 9.32 -4.12 -6.27
N ALA A 330 8.83 -3.87 -5.06
CA ALA A 330 9.36 -4.47 -3.83
C ALA A 330 9.24 -6.00 -3.84
N SER A 331 8.11 -6.55 -4.27
CA SER A 331 7.93 -8.00 -4.43
C SER A 331 8.90 -8.60 -5.45
N LYS A 332 9.11 -7.93 -6.59
CA LYS A 332 10.13 -8.34 -7.57
C LYS A 332 11.54 -8.26 -7.00
N PHE A 333 11.83 -7.24 -6.22
CA PHE A 333 13.12 -7.15 -5.55
C PHE A 333 13.34 -8.32 -4.58
N ARG A 334 12.29 -8.73 -3.85
CA ARG A 334 12.34 -9.92 -2.98
C ARG A 334 12.61 -11.20 -3.76
N GLU A 335 11.96 -11.36 -4.92
CA GLU A 335 12.20 -12.48 -5.82
C GLU A 335 13.65 -12.47 -6.36
N ALA A 336 14.20 -11.29 -6.71
CA ALA A 336 15.60 -11.16 -7.10
C ALA A 336 16.56 -11.55 -5.97
N LEU A 337 16.29 -11.17 -4.73
CA LEU A 337 17.10 -11.58 -3.57
C LEU A 337 17.13 -13.11 -3.40
N ASN A 338 16.04 -13.81 -3.72
CA ASN A 338 16.01 -15.28 -3.70
C ASN A 338 16.87 -15.91 -4.81
N GLN A 339 17.06 -15.22 -5.96
CA GLN A 339 17.91 -15.71 -7.05
C GLN A 339 19.41 -15.64 -6.73
N VAL A 340 19.79 -14.80 -5.76
CA VAL A 340 21.18 -14.63 -5.30
C VAL A 340 21.20 -14.53 -3.77
N PRO A 341 21.08 -15.66 -3.05
CA PRO A 341 21.00 -15.67 -1.58
C PRO A 341 22.22 -15.06 -0.87
N SER A 342 23.38 -15.05 -1.53
CA SER A 342 24.60 -14.39 -1.03
C SER A 342 24.52 -12.86 -1.05
N GLY A 343 23.45 -12.28 -1.61
CA GLY A 343 23.21 -10.84 -1.67
C GLY A 343 23.89 -10.14 -2.85
N TYR A 344 23.65 -8.83 -2.94
CA TYR A 344 24.12 -7.96 -4.03
C TYR A 344 25.19 -6.99 -3.55
N ASN A 345 26.28 -6.89 -4.32
CA ASN A 345 27.34 -5.91 -4.11
C ASN A 345 26.87 -4.48 -4.41
N ALA A 346 26.04 -4.32 -5.43
CA ALA A 346 25.51 -3.03 -5.81
C ALA A 346 24.15 -3.15 -6.51
N VAL A 347 23.38 -2.09 -6.36
CA VAL A 347 22.09 -1.86 -7.01
C VAL A 347 22.31 -0.72 -7.99
N LEU A 348 22.15 -1.00 -9.28
CA LEU A 348 22.33 -0.04 -10.35
C LEU A 348 20.99 0.58 -10.71
N TRP A 349 20.79 1.83 -10.30
CA TRP A 349 19.60 2.58 -10.66
C TRP A 349 19.86 3.34 -11.97
N THR A 350 19.29 2.81 -13.04
CA THR A 350 19.38 3.38 -14.39
C THR A 350 18.43 4.55 -14.59
N ILE A 351 18.96 5.65 -15.12
CA ILE A 351 18.23 6.87 -15.45
C ILE A 351 18.71 7.30 -16.85
N SER A 352 17.77 7.56 -17.76
CA SER A 352 18.11 8.11 -19.08
C SER A 352 18.54 9.57 -18.93
N PHE A 353 19.59 9.95 -19.64
CA PHE A 353 19.93 11.36 -19.84
C PHE A 353 18.70 12.14 -20.32
N GLY A 354 18.52 13.35 -19.80
CA GLY A 354 17.36 14.22 -20.09
C GLY A 354 16.00 13.73 -19.57
N SER A 355 15.95 12.65 -18.77
CA SER A 355 14.68 12.13 -18.26
C SER A 355 14.02 13.08 -17.25
N LYS A 356 12.76 13.42 -17.51
CA LYS A 356 11.88 14.19 -16.59
C LYS A 356 11.11 13.31 -15.61
N THR A 357 11.38 12.01 -15.58
CA THR A 357 10.63 11.04 -14.74
C THR A 357 10.78 11.30 -13.24
N LEU A 358 11.79 12.06 -12.82
CA LEU A 358 12.08 12.35 -11.42
C LEU A 358 11.37 13.61 -10.90
N ASP A 359 10.83 14.46 -11.79
CA ASP A 359 10.46 15.84 -11.42
C ASP A 359 9.24 15.95 -10.50
N ASN A 360 8.40 14.91 -10.40
CA ASN A 360 7.06 15.03 -9.80
C ASN A 360 6.76 14.03 -8.66
N VAL A 361 7.71 13.18 -8.27
CA VAL A 361 7.46 12.09 -7.30
C VAL A 361 8.62 11.92 -6.34
N PRO A 362 8.40 11.82 -5.01
CA PRO A 362 9.45 11.66 -4.01
C PRO A 362 10.03 10.23 -3.98
N LEU A 363 10.62 9.80 -5.09
CA LEU A 363 11.12 8.44 -5.31
C LEU A 363 12.22 8.02 -4.33
N ALA A 364 13.10 8.93 -3.95
CA ALA A 364 14.14 8.66 -2.98
C ALA A 364 13.54 8.23 -1.63
N GLN A 365 12.46 8.90 -1.23
CA GLN A 365 11.74 8.54 -0.01
C GLN A 365 11.05 7.19 -0.17
N LEU A 366 10.36 6.98 -1.30
CA LEU A 366 9.67 5.72 -1.58
C LEU A 366 10.62 4.51 -1.61
N VAL A 367 11.81 4.68 -2.19
CA VAL A 367 12.88 3.67 -2.19
C VAL A 367 13.39 3.44 -0.76
N GLN A 368 13.68 4.47 0.01
CA GLN A 368 14.15 4.29 1.39
C GLN A 368 13.12 3.63 2.30
N ASP A 369 11.85 4.00 2.17
CA ASP A 369 10.79 3.40 2.97
C ASP A 369 10.65 1.91 2.67
N ASN A 370 10.86 1.47 1.43
CA ASN A 370 10.70 0.06 1.07
C ASN A 370 11.99 -0.78 1.20
N PHE A 371 13.15 -0.22 0.90
CA PHE A 371 14.42 -0.95 0.84
C PHE A 371 15.34 -0.66 2.01
N GLY A 372 15.02 0.35 2.83
CA GLY A 372 15.73 0.72 4.04
C GLY A 372 16.33 2.13 3.94
N ASP A 373 16.39 2.83 5.09
CA ASP A 373 16.81 4.24 5.12
C ASP A 373 18.25 4.44 4.59
N GLU A 374 19.14 3.47 4.82
CA GLU A 374 20.53 3.53 4.34
C GLU A 374 20.73 2.91 2.95
N PHE A 375 19.66 2.42 2.30
CA PHE A 375 19.76 1.64 1.05
C PHE A 375 20.47 2.42 -0.05
N LEU A 376 19.99 3.64 -0.32
CA LEU A 376 20.57 4.53 -1.31
C LEU A 376 22.01 4.90 -0.98
N GLN A 377 22.30 5.09 0.31
CA GLN A 377 23.60 5.51 0.81
C GLN A 377 24.66 4.40 0.75
N LYS A 378 24.27 3.14 0.95
CA LYS A 378 25.23 2.02 1.06
C LYS A 378 25.32 1.15 -0.19
N TYR A 379 24.24 1.02 -0.95
CA TYR A 379 24.17 -0.03 -1.99
C TYR A 379 23.77 0.48 -3.38
N CYS A 380 23.33 1.73 -3.52
CA CYS A 380 22.85 2.25 -4.80
C CYS A 380 23.90 3.09 -5.54
N THR A 381 24.09 2.80 -6.82
CA THR A 381 24.87 3.60 -7.77
C THR A 381 23.99 3.99 -8.95
N LEU A 382 24.01 5.28 -9.30
CA LEU A 382 23.22 5.81 -10.41
C LEU A 382 23.96 5.50 -11.71
N VAL A 383 23.22 4.99 -12.70
CA VAL A 383 23.75 4.71 -14.03
C VAL A 383 23.02 5.58 -15.04
N ILE A 384 23.75 6.52 -15.63
CA ILE A 384 23.22 7.42 -16.63
C ILE A 384 23.41 6.80 -18.01
N THR A 385 22.28 6.40 -18.57
CA THR A 385 22.19 5.85 -19.92
C THR A 385 21.93 7.00 -20.90
N HIS A 386 22.20 6.77 -22.19
CA HIS A 386 22.07 7.82 -23.20
C HIS A 386 22.97 9.04 -22.93
N ALA A 387 24.07 8.84 -22.18
CA ALA A 387 25.05 9.88 -21.88
C ALA A 387 25.72 10.44 -23.15
N ASP A 388 25.70 9.67 -24.25
CA ASP A 388 26.14 10.10 -25.57
C ASP A 388 25.24 11.14 -26.23
N ASP A 389 24.02 11.37 -25.71
CA ASP A 389 23.12 12.45 -26.12
C ASP A 389 23.48 13.80 -25.44
N PHE A 390 24.51 13.83 -24.59
CA PHE A 390 25.00 15.07 -23.99
C PHE A 390 25.60 16.00 -25.06
N ASP A 391 24.94 17.14 -25.31
CA ASP A 391 25.48 18.24 -26.10
C ASP A 391 25.80 19.44 -25.20
N PRO A 392 27.07 19.90 -25.13
CA PRO A 392 27.46 21.07 -24.36
C PRO A 392 26.68 22.36 -24.67
N LYS A 393 26.27 22.54 -25.93
CA LYS A 393 25.54 23.73 -26.38
C LYS A 393 24.09 23.70 -25.93
N GLU A 394 23.43 22.55 -26.05
CA GLU A 394 22.02 22.41 -25.64
C GLU A 394 21.88 22.43 -24.13
N THR A 395 22.81 21.79 -23.41
CA THR A 395 22.79 21.68 -21.95
C THR A 395 23.38 22.88 -21.23
N GLN A 396 24.09 23.76 -21.94
CA GLN A 396 24.86 24.87 -21.38
C GLN A 396 25.83 24.42 -20.28
N CYS A 397 26.46 23.26 -20.48
CA CYS A 397 27.43 22.64 -19.57
C CYS A 397 28.65 22.19 -20.37
N GLN A 398 29.85 22.31 -19.83
CA GLN A 398 31.09 21.92 -20.51
C GLN A 398 31.31 20.40 -20.49
N SER A 399 30.77 19.72 -19.48
CA SER A 399 30.84 18.26 -19.34
C SER A 399 29.55 17.68 -18.76
N ILE A 400 29.37 16.37 -18.94
CA ILE A 400 28.25 15.65 -18.34
C ILE A 400 28.30 15.65 -16.81
N ASP A 401 29.51 15.68 -16.22
CA ASP A 401 29.72 15.84 -14.78
C ASP A 401 29.24 17.21 -14.29
N GLU A 402 29.47 18.27 -15.07
CA GLU A 402 28.96 19.61 -14.75
C GLU A 402 27.44 19.66 -14.85
N TRP A 403 26.87 19.09 -15.92
CA TRP A 403 25.42 18.97 -16.09
C TRP A 403 24.79 18.21 -14.92
N TRP A 404 25.44 17.13 -14.50
CA TRP A 404 25.05 16.33 -13.37
C TRP A 404 25.05 17.12 -12.05
N GLY A 405 26.10 17.89 -11.79
CA GLY A 405 26.19 18.73 -10.58
C GLY A 405 25.15 19.85 -10.51
N LYS A 406 24.60 20.26 -11.65
CA LYS A 406 23.57 21.31 -11.77
C LYS A 406 22.13 20.83 -11.62
N GLN A 407 21.90 19.52 -11.49
CA GLN A 407 20.55 18.98 -11.31
C GLN A 407 19.92 19.49 -10.01
N VAL A 408 18.60 19.65 -9.99
CA VAL A 408 17.83 20.18 -8.86
C VAL A 408 16.67 19.24 -8.49
N GLY A 409 15.93 19.58 -7.42
CA GLY A 409 14.73 18.86 -7.02
C GLY A 409 14.99 17.41 -6.60
N GLU A 410 14.07 16.52 -6.93
CA GLU A 410 14.16 15.11 -6.55
C GLU A 410 15.40 14.42 -7.14
N PHE A 411 15.80 14.81 -8.35
CA PHE A 411 17.00 14.25 -8.95
C PHE A 411 18.21 14.52 -8.05
N LYS A 412 18.44 15.78 -7.66
CA LYS A 412 19.51 16.15 -6.72
C LYS A 412 19.42 15.39 -5.41
N THR A 413 18.22 15.21 -4.86
CA THR A 413 17.99 14.42 -3.64
C THR A 413 18.49 12.97 -3.79
N ILE A 414 18.20 12.33 -4.91
CA ILE A 414 18.66 10.97 -5.20
C ILE A 414 20.19 10.94 -5.31
N ILE A 415 20.80 11.92 -5.99
CA ILE A 415 22.26 12.03 -6.13
C ILE A 415 22.94 12.11 -4.76
N ASP A 416 22.43 13.00 -3.91
CA ASP A 416 23.00 13.24 -2.58
C ASP A 416 22.84 12.02 -1.67
N LYS A 417 21.67 11.36 -1.72
CA LYS A 417 21.43 10.11 -0.98
C LYS A 417 22.29 8.95 -1.48
N CYS A 418 22.63 8.92 -2.77
CA CYS A 418 23.60 7.99 -3.35
C CYS A 418 25.06 8.41 -3.13
N GLN A 419 25.34 9.43 -2.32
CA GLN A 419 26.67 9.97 -2.04
C GLN A 419 27.44 10.39 -3.30
N GLY A 420 26.74 10.85 -4.34
CA GLY A 420 27.38 11.24 -5.61
C GLY A 420 27.94 10.06 -6.41
N ARG A 421 27.55 8.82 -6.13
CA ARG A 421 27.96 7.63 -6.91
C ARG A 421 27.22 7.55 -8.24
N VAL A 422 27.95 7.81 -9.31
CA VAL A 422 27.39 7.95 -10.65
C VAL A 422 28.33 7.33 -11.65
N VAL A 423 27.74 6.64 -12.61
CA VAL A 423 28.44 6.02 -13.72
C VAL A 423 27.72 6.40 -15.00
N PHE A 424 28.46 6.94 -15.96
CA PHE A 424 27.97 7.20 -17.30
C PHE A 424 28.25 6.00 -18.20
N LEU A 425 27.26 5.52 -18.95
CA LEU A 425 27.41 4.41 -19.89
C LEU A 425 26.87 4.75 -21.27
N GLU A 426 27.71 4.52 -22.28
CA GLU A 426 27.37 4.62 -23.69
C GLU A 426 26.87 3.27 -24.22
N ASN A 427 25.57 3.02 -24.06
CA ASN A 427 24.98 1.73 -24.40
C ASN A 427 24.78 1.48 -25.91
N ARG A 428 25.08 2.46 -26.78
CA ARG A 428 24.92 2.35 -28.24
C ARG A 428 26.13 1.73 -28.94
N LYS A 429 27.31 1.74 -28.31
CA LYS A 429 28.55 1.23 -28.89
C LYS A 429 28.78 -0.22 -28.45
N GLU A 430 28.87 -1.13 -29.41
CA GLU A 430 29.19 -2.55 -29.15
C GLU A 430 30.70 -2.78 -29.12
N ASN A 431 31.41 -1.99 -28.34
CA ASN A 431 32.86 -2.11 -28.19
C ASN A 431 33.19 -2.78 -26.86
N TYR A 432 33.02 -4.10 -26.81
CA TYR A 432 33.27 -4.91 -25.63
C TYR A 432 34.76 -5.25 -25.51
N ASP A 433 35.31 -4.98 -24.32
CA ASP A 433 36.69 -5.22 -23.93
C ASP A 433 36.65 -5.69 -22.47
N ASN A 434 36.85 -7.00 -22.27
CA ASN A 434 36.69 -7.66 -20.98
C ASN A 434 37.44 -6.94 -19.85
N ASN A 435 38.62 -6.34 -20.12
CA ASN A 435 39.37 -5.57 -19.14
C ASN A 435 38.62 -4.31 -18.72
N LYS A 436 38.07 -3.55 -19.68
CA LYS A 436 37.27 -2.35 -19.40
C LYS A 436 35.99 -2.71 -18.64
N GLN A 437 35.31 -3.78 -19.04
CA GLN A 437 34.12 -4.24 -18.32
C GLN A 437 34.45 -4.66 -16.88
N LEU A 438 35.51 -5.45 -16.67
CA LEU A 438 35.91 -5.85 -15.31
C LEU A 438 36.32 -4.66 -14.46
N GLN A 439 37.07 -3.70 -15.01
CA GLN A 439 37.40 -2.46 -14.31
C GLN A 439 36.13 -1.71 -13.89
N LYS A 440 35.14 -1.61 -14.77
CA LYS A 440 33.84 -0.97 -14.47
C LYS A 440 33.08 -1.69 -13.36
N ILE A 441 33.05 -3.03 -13.38
CA ILE A 441 32.43 -3.84 -12.34
C ILE A 441 33.13 -3.61 -11.00
N LYS A 442 34.47 -3.64 -10.98
CA LYS A 442 35.26 -3.38 -9.77
C LYS A 442 35.03 -1.97 -9.23
N GLU A 443 35.01 -0.96 -10.10
CA GLU A 443 34.69 0.43 -9.75
C GLU A 443 33.31 0.51 -9.06
N ILE A 444 32.27 -0.02 -9.70
CA ILE A 444 30.90 -0.08 -9.15
C ILE A 444 30.90 -0.78 -7.77
N CYS A 445 31.46 -1.99 -7.67
CA CYS A 445 31.48 -2.73 -6.41
C CYS A 445 32.29 -2.02 -5.31
N ASN A 446 33.32 -1.25 -5.67
CA ASN A 446 34.15 -0.54 -4.71
C ASN A 446 33.54 0.77 -4.21
N MET A 447 32.68 1.41 -5.00
CA MET A 447 31.92 2.59 -4.55
C MET A 447 30.82 2.23 -3.54
N ASN A 448 30.37 0.98 -3.52
CA ASN A 448 29.32 0.50 -2.61
C ASN A 448 29.90 -0.19 -1.38
N SER A 449 29.04 -0.43 -0.40
CA SER A 449 29.39 -1.13 0.84
C SER A 449 30.06 -2.47 0.56
N LYS A 450 31.05 -2.83 1.39
CA LYS A 450 31.68 -4.16 1.34
C LYS A 450 30.71 -5.27 1.77
N GLN A 451 29.73 -4.93 2.62
CA GLN A 451 28.63 -5.83 2.95
C GLN A 451 27.66 -5.87 1.78
N LYS A 452 27.22 -7.07 1.37
CA LYS A 452 26.21 -7.23 0.33
C LYS A 452 24.81 -6.92 0.88
N TYR A 453 23.97 -6.25 0.09
CA TYR A 453 22.55 -6.10 0.42
C TYR A 453 21.85 -7.45 0.28
N ASN A 454 21.12 -7.87 1.31
CA ASN A 454 20.58 -9.22 1.41
C ASN A 454 19.10 -9.23 1.83
N THR A 455 18.54 -10.44 1.90
CA THR A 455 17.15 -10.69 2.27
C THR A 455 16.78 -10.18 3.66
N GLU A 456 17.68 -10.32 4.65
CA GLU A 456 17.41 -9.91 6.03
C GLU A 456 17.22 -8.40 6.12
N MET A 457 18.12 -7.64 5.50
CA MET A 457 18.03 -6.17 5.43
C MET A 457 16.74 -5.70 4.75
N PHE A 458 16.34 -6.38 3.67
CA PHE A 458 15.10 -6.08 2.98
C PHE A 458 13.87 -6.38 3.85
N ASP A 459 13.83 -7.56 4.48
CA ASP A 459 12.70 -7.96 5.33
C ASP A 459 12.58 -7.04 6.56
N GLU A 460 13.69 -6.56 7.12
CA GLU A 460 13.71 -5.54 8.17
C GLU A 460 13.15 -4.19 7.70
N ALA A 461 13.57 -3.72 6.52
CA ALA A 461 13.05 -2.49 5.92
C ALA A 461 11.53 -2.58 5.71
N GLN A 462 11.04 -3.69 5.15
CA GLN A 462 9.61 -3.93 4.94
C GLN A 462 8.82 -3.95 6.25
N LYS A 463 9.33 -4.61 7.30
CA LYS A 463 8.71 -4.59 8.64
C LYS A 463 8.62 -3.18 9.20
N LYS A 464 9.71 -2.40 9.08
CA LYS A 464 9.76 -1.01 9.55
C LYS A 464 8.74 -0.14 8.79
N ASN A 465 8.66 -0.30 7.47
CA ASN A 465 7.69 0.41 6.63
C ASN A 465 6.25 0.10 7.03
N ASN A 466 5.91 -1.18 7.16
CA ASN A 466 4.57 -1.61 7.56
C ASN A 466 4.19 -1.05 8.94
N ASN A 467 5.12 -1.00 9.89
CA ASN A 467 4.89 -0.39 11.19
C ASN A 467 4.68 1.14 11.11
N LYS A 468 5.45 1.86 10.27
CA LYS A 468 5.24 3.29 9.99
C LYS A 468 3.85 3.54 9.39
N GLN A 469 3.43 2.72 8.43
CA GLN A 469 2.11 2.84 7.80
C GLN A 469 0.97 2.56 8.78
N LEU A 470 1.09 1.50 9.59
CA LEU A 470 0.11 1.21 10.64
C LEU A 470 -0.01 2.38 11.61
N THR A 471 1.10 2.85 12.19
CA THR A 471 1.08 3.96 13.16
C THR A 471 0.48 5.25 12.58
N SER A 472 0.71 5.55 11.30
CA SER A 472 0.07 6.65 10.56
C SER A 472 -1.45 6.47 10.43
N VAL A 473 -1.93 5.26 10.16
CA VAL A 473 -3.38 4.98 10.12
C VAL A 473 -3.98 5.12 11.52
N TRP A 474 -3.36 4.54 12.54
CA TRP A 474 -3.84 4.65 13.92
C TRP A 474 -3.91 6.10 14.40
N SER A 475 -2.90 6.92 14.09
CA SER A 475 -2.90 8.34 14.49
C SER A 475 -4.00 9.15 13.80
N LYS A 476 -4.24 8.92 12.49
CA LYS A 476 -5.35 9.54 11.76
C LYS A 476 -6.71 9.12 12.32
N THR A 477 -6.89 7.83 12.60
CA THR A 477 -8.13 7.31 13.18
C THR A 477 -8.38 7.90 14.57
N ILE A 478 -7.35 7.99 15.42
CA ILE A 478 -7.47 8.62 16.75
C ILE A 478 -7.82 10.11 16.62
N ALA A 479 -7.20 10.83 15.69
CA ALA A 479 -7.54 12.24 15.44
C ALA A 479 -8.99 12.42 14.97
N LEU A 480 -9.48 11.56 14.08
CA LEU A 480 -10.87 11.51 13.63
C LEU A 480 -11.86 11.16 14.75
N CYS A 481 -11.46 10.33 15.72
CA CYS A 481 -12.29 10.01 16.88
C CYS A 481 -12.28 11.09 17.98
N LEU A 482 -11.30 11.99 17.96
CA LEU A 482 -11.18 13.10 18.92
C LEU A 482 -11.86 14.40 18.43
N PHE A 483 -12.13 14.50 17.13
CA PHE A 483 -13.00 15.51 16.52
C PHE A 483 -14.46 15.05 16.54
#